data_AF-A0A1C6RWV4-F1
#
_entry.id   AF-A0A1C6RWV4-F1
#
_cell.length_a   1.000
_cell.length_b   1.000
_cell.length_c   1.000
_cell.angle_alpha   90.00
_cell.angle_beta   90.00
_cell.angle_gamma   90.00
#
_symmetry.space_group_name_H-M   'P 1'
#
loop_
_entity.id
_entity.type
_entity.pdbx_description
1 polymer ?
#
loop_
_entity_poly.entity_id
_entity_poly.type
_entity_poly.pdbx_seq_one_letter_code
_entity_poly.pdbx_strand_id
1 'polypeptide(L)' 'MAAEHVVPENDLIAHDSSGGQPCVCGPATVPVKRADGTVVWQVVHHSLDGREHSEPRG' A
#
# COMPACT_ATOMS: atom_id res chain seq x y z
N MET A 1 -13.64 0.60 10.20
CA MET A 1 -12.51 1.55 10.19
C MET A 1 -12.10 1.69 8.74
N ALA A 2 -12.10 2.89 8.17
CA ALA A 2 -11.64 3.07 6.79
C ALA A 2 -10.11 3.06 6.79
N ALA A 3 -9.50 2.05 6.18
CA ALA A 3 -8.05 2.03 5.93
C ALA A 3 -7.80 2.63 4.55
N GLU A 4 -6.75 3.43 4.42
CA GLU A 4 -6.35 4.02 3.14
C GLU A 4 -5.32 3.09 2.49
N HIS A 5 -5.61 2.64 1.27
CA HIS A 5 -4.76 1.72 0.51
C HIS A 5 -3.99 2.51 -0.56
N VAL A 6 -2.68 2.32 -0.60
CA VAL A 6 -1.82 2.79 -1.69
C VAL A 6 -1.41 1.58 -2.51
N VAL A 7 -1.69 1.61 -3.81
CA VAL A 7 -1.41 0.50 -4.73
C VAL A 7 -0.41 0.93 -5.80
N PRO A 8 0.53 0.04 -6.20
CA PRO A 8 1.47 0.33 -7.28
C PRO A 8 0.75 0.46 -8.62
N GLU A 9 1.20 1.40 -9.46
CA GLU A 9 0.72 1.55 -10.84
C GLU A 9 1.30 0.44 -11.72
N ASN A 10 0.50 -0.11 -12.64
CA ASN A 10 0.92 -1.17 -13.59
C ASN A 10 1.48 -2.44 -12.92
N ASP A 11 0.85 -2.88 -11.84
CA ASP A 11 1.22 -4.15 -11.21
C ASP A 11 0.76 -5.37 -12.00
N LEU A 12 1.39 -6.52 -11.73
CA LEU A 12 1.10 -7.81 -12.34
C LEU A 12 -0.23 -8.41 -11.86
N ILE A 13 -0.79 -7.87 -10.78
CA ILE A 13 -2.07 -8.30 -10.20
C ILE A 13 -2.98 -7.11 -9.98
N ALA A 14 -4.29 -7.37 -10.01
CA ALA A 14 -5.28 -6.40 -9.58
C ALA A 14 -5.32 -6.35 -8.05
N HIS A 15 -5.29 -5.14 -7.49
CA HIS A 15 -5.43 -4.93 -6.05
C HIS A 15 -6.87 -4.64 -5.68
N ASP A 16 -7.43 -5.47 -4.81
CA ASP A 16 -8.71 -5.18 -4.16
C ASP A 16 -8.46 -4.32 -2.91
N SER A 17 -8.70 -3.02 -3.03
CA SER A 17 -8.59 -2.06 -1.92
C SER A 17 -9.87 -1.95 -1.08
N SER A 18 -10.92 -2.71 -1.40
CA SER A 18 -12.20 -2.65 -0.68
C SER A 18 -12.21 -3.41 0.65
N GLY A 19 -11.08 -4.03 1.04
CA GLY A 19 -10.95 -4.79 2.27
C GLY A 19 -11.33 -6.27 2.14
N GLY A 20 -11.24 -6.82 0.93
CA GLY A 20 -11.40 -8.25 0.64
C GLY A 20 -10.27 -9.13 1.20
N GLN A 21 -10.09 -10.30 0.60
CA GLN A 21 -9.08 -11.32 0.99
C GLN A 21 -7.66 -10.71 1.11
N PRO A 22 -6.79 -11.27 1.97
CA PRO A 22 -5.42 -10.77 2.10
C PRO A 22 -4.71 -10.80 0.75
N CYS A 23 -4.26 -9.62 0.28
CA CYS A 23 -3.57 -9.52 -1.00
C CYS A 23 -2.26 -10.29 -0.97
N VAL A 24 -1.99 -11.05 -2.03
CA VAL A 24 -0.81 -11.91 -2.15
C VAL A 24 0.50 -11.12 -2.23
N CYS A 25 0.45 -9.82 -2.54
CA CYS A 25 1.64 -8.95 -2.54
C CYS A 25 2.22 -8.72 -1.13
N GLY A 26 1.50 -9.13 -0.07
CA GLY A 26 1.98 -9.00 1.32
C GLY A 26 2.14 -7.53 1.74
N PRO A 27 1.04 -6.73 1.77
CA PRO A 27 1.12 -5.30 2.02
C PRO A 27 1.62 -4.98 3.44
N ALA A 28 2.32 -3.86 3.57
CA ALA A 28 2.78 -3.33 4.85
C ALA A 28 1.74 -2.37 5.44
N THR A 29 1.54 -2.42 6.77
CA THR A 29 0.71 -1.44 7.49
C THR A 29 1.60 -0.46 8.23
N VAL A 30 1.49 0.83 7.90
CA VAL A 30 2.33 1.89 8.46
C VAL A 30 1.48 2.99 9.13
N PRO A 31 1.88 3.50 10.30
CA PRO A 31 1.22 4.63 10.93
C PRO A 31 1.67 5.94 10.27
N VAL A 32 0.72 6.80 9.91
CA VAL A 32 0.99 8.12 9.35
C VAL A 32 0.39 9.18 10.27
N LYS A 33 1.24 10.11 10.71
CA LYS A 33 0.80 11.27 11.51
C LYS A 33 0.33 12.38 10.57
N ARG A 34 -0.91 12.84 10.75
CA ARG A 34 -1.49 13.97 10.01
C ARG A 34 -1.14 15.31 10.66
N ALA A 35 -1.32 16.38 9.91
CA ALA A 35 -1.01 17.75 10.35
C ALA A 35 -1.81 18.19 11.59
N ASP A 36 -3.01 17.64 11.79
CA ASP A 36 -3.87 17.86 12.96
C ASP A 36 -3.42 17.07 14.21
N GLY A 37 -2.33 16.30 14.11
CA GLY A 37 -1.78 15.49 15.19
C GLY A 37 -2.38 14.08 15.31
N THR A 38 -3.42 13.75 14.53
CA THR A 38 -4.01 12.41 14.52
C THR A 38 -3.09 11.40 13.84
N VAL A 39 -3.21 10.12 14.20
CA VAL A 39 -2.51 9.00 13.55
C VAL A 39 -3.54 8.17 12.80
N VAL A 40 -3.26 7.92 11.52
CA VAL A 40 -4.02 7.00 10.68
C VAL A 40 -3.17 5.81 10.26
N TRP A 41 -3.82 4.70 9.95
CA TRP A 41 -3.16 3.50 9.43
C TRP A 41 -3.28 3.49 7.90
N GLN A 42 -2.14 3.46 7.23
CA GLN A 42 -2.06 3.32 5.78
C GLN A 42 -1.58 1.91 5.43
N VAL A 43 -2.22 1.28 4.46
CA VAL A 43 -1.87 -0.03 3.93
C VAL A 43 -1.16 0.19 2.59
N VAL A 44 0.12 -0.12 2.55
CA VAL A 44 0.98 0.09 1.38
C VAL A 44 1.20 -1.25 0.69
N HIS A 45 0.76 -1.34 -0.57
CA HIS A 45 0.99 -2.50 -1.42
C HIS A 45 2.30 -2.33 -2.17
N HIS A 46 2.97 -3.45 -2.39
CA HIS A 46 4.19 -3.58 -3.16
C HIS A 46 3.88 -4.25 -4.48
N SER A 47 4.69 -3.97 -5.50
CA SER A 47 4.53 -4.67 -6.77
C SER A 47 4.80 -6.15 -6.57
N LEU A 48 4.07 -7.03 -7.26
CA LEU A 48 4.29 -8.47 -7.09
C LEU A 48 5.72 -8.89 -7.45
N ASP A 49 6.34 -8.19 -8.39
CA ASP A 49 7.74 -8.38 -8.81
C ASP A 49 8.75 -7.58 -7.99
N GLY A 50 8.31 -6.74 -7.05
CA GLY A 50 9.15 -5.88 -6.21
C GLY A 50 10.00 -4.87 -6.99
N ARG A 51 9.58 -4.46 -8.20
CA ARG A 51 10.38 -3.57 -9.08
C ARG A 51 10.84 -2.27 -8.42
N GLU A 52 10.09 -1.74 -7.48
CA GLU A 52 10.40 -0.56 -6.67
C GLU A 52 11.75 -0.63 -5.93
N HIS A 53 12.30 -1.83 -5.71
CA HIS A 53 13.63 -2.00 -5.12
C HIS A 53 14.77 -1.67 -6.10
N SER A 54 14.47 -1.66 -7.40
CA SER A 54 15.41 -1.41 -8.48
C SER A 54 15.17 -0.09 -9.22
N GLU A 55 14.01 0.54 -9.00
CA GLU A 55 13.67 1.82 -9.61
C GLU A 55 14.43 2.97 -8.93
N PRO A 56 14.96 3.95 -9.69
CA PRO A 56 15.49 5.17 -9.11
C PRO A 56 14.39 5.88 -8.32
N ARG A 57 14.72 6.37 -7.12
CA ARG A 57 13.82 7.28 -6.40
C ARG A 57 13.71 8.57 -7.23
N GLY A 58 12.49 8.88 -7.68
CA GLY A 58 12.16 10.11 -8.40
C GLY A 58 12.19 11.35 -7.52
#